data_AF-A0A529QHW0-F1
#
_entry.id   AF-A0A529QHW0-F1
#
_cell.length_a   1.000
_cell.length_b   1.000
_cell.length_c   1.000
_cell.angle_alpha   90.00
_cell.angle_beta   90.00
_cell.angle_gamma   90.00
#
_symmetry.space_group_name_H-M   'P 1'
#
loop_
_entity.id
_entity.type
_entity.pdbx_description
1 polymer ?
#
loop_
_entity_poly.entity_id
_entity_poly.type
_entity_poly.pdbx_seq_one_letter_code
_entity_poly.pdbx_strand_id
1 'polypeptide(L)'
;DLNASDMHPFIHPLSAAVDPAWEARSDWDIYKGLAKAFSEVAPEVLGVEKDVVLTPIQHDTPGEIAQPFDVADWKRGEIEPIPGRTMPAVTVVTRDYPNLYARFTALGPLMTEVGNGGKGINWKTAHEVEALGALNGVQLAGPAKGLPKIETDIDATEVILMLAPETNGEVAVKAWEALSKATGREHAHLAIPKEDEKIRFRDVQAQPRKIISSPTWSGIESEKVCYNAGYTN
;
A
#
# COMPACT_ATOMS: atom_id res chain seq x y z
N ASP A 1 9.29 1.49 13.46
CA ASP A 1 9.52 1.29 12.01
C ASP A 1 9.90 -0.16 11.68
N LEU A 2 9.87 -0.55 10.41
CA LEU A 2 10.17 -1.89 9.88
C LEU A 2 11.31 -1.85 8.84
N ASN A 3 12.02 -2.96 8.68
CA ASN A 3 13.05 -3.13 7.68
C ASN A 3 12.98 -4.54 7.06
N ALA A 4 13.24 -4.61 5.76
CA ALA A 4 13.39 -5.83 4.97
C ALA A 4 14.42 -5.58 3.85
N SER A 5 14.98 -6.64 3.29
CA SER A 5 16.05 -6.56 2.28
C SER A 5 16.00 -7.75 1.33
N ASP A 6 16.42 -7.57 0.07
CA ASP A 6 16.55 -8.65 -0.93
C ASP A 6 17.44 -9.81 -0.47
N MET A 7 18.36 -9.55 0.47
CA MET A 7 19.38 -10.50 0.90
C MET A 7 18.81 -11.64 1.74
N HIS A 8 17.64 -11.48 2.37
CA HIS A 8 17.05 -12.47 3.25
C HIS A 8 15.53 -12.29 3.41
N PRO A 9 14.76 -13.33 3.77
CA PRO A 9 13.31 -13.25 3.80
C PRO A 9 12.75 -12.77 5.14
N PHE A 10 13.56 -12.12 5.99
CA PHE A 10 13.12 -11.66 7.30
C PHE A 10 12.66 -10.21 7.28
N ILE A 11 11.52 -9.96 7.94
CA ILE A 11 11.09 -8.63 8.35
C ILE A 11 11.38 -8.44 9.84
N HIS A 12 11.95 -7.28 10.18
CA HIS A 12 12.33 -6.94 11.55
C HIS A 12 12.16 -5.44 11.83
N PRO A 13 12.05 -5.01 13.09
CA PRO A 13 11.77 -3.61 13.40
C PRO A 13 13.03 -2.78 13.61
N LEU A 14 12.87 -1.47 13.51
CA LEU A 14 13.67 -0.49 14.25
C LEU A 14 12.85 -0.05 15.46
N SER A 15 13.48 -0.07 16.64
CA SER A 15 12.83 0.26 17.91
C SER A 15 13.60 1.37 18.62
N ALA A 16 12.88 2.33 19.20
CA ALA A 16 13.47 3.34 20.05
C ALA A 16 14.00 2.69 21.33
N ALA A 17 15.33 2.62 21.48
CA ALA A 17 15.95 2.16 22.73
C ALA A 17 15.78 3.18 23.86
N VAL A 18 15.75 4.46 23.49
CA VAL A 18 15.46 5.62 24.33
C VAL A 18 14.68 6.63 23.47
N ASP A 19 14.01 7.56 24.14
CA ASP A 19 13.35 8.67 23.45
C ASP A 19 14.36 9.50 22.63
N PRO A 20 13.95 10.09 21.49
CA PRO A 20 14.82 10.95 20.69
C PRO A 20 15.43 12.08 21.53
N ALA A 21 16.75 12.28 21.41
CA ALA A 21 17.47 13.28 22.18
C ALA A 21 17.11 14.71 21.75
N TRP A 22 17.19 15.65 22.70
CA TRP A 22 16.83 17.06 22.51
C TRP A 22 15.40 17.23 22.01
N GLU A 23 15.20 17.95 20.90
CA GLU A 23 13.91 18.20 20.26
C GLU A 23 13.72 17.34 19.00
N ALA A 24 14.56 16.32 18.83
CA ALA A 24 14.46 15.40 17.70
C ALA A 24 13.12 14.66 17.72
N ARG A 25 12.65 14.28 16.54
CA ARG A 25 11.40 13.55 16.33
C ARG A 25 11.60 12.53 15.21
N SER A 26 10.80 11.47 15.22
CA SER A 26 10.74 10.53 14.09
C SER A 26 10.23 11.26 12.83
N ASP A 27 10.58 10.78 11.64
CA ASP A 27 10.04 11.34 10.40
C ASP A 27 8.51 11.30 10.39
N TRP A 28 7.92 10.24 10.94
CA TRP A 28 6.47 10.12 11.13
C TRP A 28 5.91 11.30 11.92
N ASP A 29 6.49 11.60 13.10
CA ASP A 29 6.00 12.69 13.94
C ASP A 29 6.30 14.08 13.36
N ILE A 30 7.39 14.23 12.60
CA ILE A 30 7.70 15.45 11.86
C ILE A 30 6.59 15.72 10.84
N TYR A 31 6.30 14.76 9.94
CA TYR A 31 5.29 14.96 8.89
C TYR A 31 3.87 15.03 9.44
N LYS A 32 3.54 14.26 10.48
CA LYS A 32 2.26 14.38 11.19
C LYS A 32 2.09 15.78 11.80
N GLY A 33 3.13 16.32 12.42
CA GLY A 33 3.15 17.68 12.95
C GLY A 33 2.98 18.75 11.87
N LEU A 34 3.64 18.59 10.73
CA LEU A 34 3.49 19.47 9.57
C LEU A 34 2.08 19.40 8.98
N ALA A 35 1.51 18.20 8.84
CA ALA A 35 0.14 18.01 8.36
C ALA A 35 -0.87 18.73 9.27
N LYS A 36 -0.64 18.68 10.59
CA LYS A 36 -1.46 19.42 11.56
C LYS A 36 -1.37 20.93 11.36
N ALA A 37 -0.16 21.49 11.38
CA ALA A 37 0.05 22.93 11.22
C ALA A 37 -0.48 23.42 9.86
N PHE A 38 -0.27 22.63 8.79
CA PHE A 38 -0.81 22.92 7.48
C PHE A 38 -2.34 22.94 7.48
N SER A 39 -3.01 21.95 8.10
CA SER A 39 -4.47 21.92 8.19
C SER A 39 -5.06 23.11 8.96
N GLU A 40 -4.31 23.68 9.91
CA GLU A 40 -4.72 24.88 10.65
C GLU A 40 -4.64 26.15 9.78
N VAL A 41 -3.62 26.27 8.92
CA VAL A 41 -3.36 27.45 8.08
C VAL A 41 -4.08 27.38 6.73
N ALA A 42 -4.21 26.19 6.14
CA ALA A 42 -4.77 25.99 4.80
C ALA A 42 -6.12 26.69 4.57
N PRO A 43 -7.11 26.69 5.51
CA PRO A 43 -8.40 27.33 5.31
C PRO A 43 -8.36 28.83 4.98
N GLU A 44 -7.23 29.52 5.21
CA GLU A 44 -7.04 30.91 4.78
C GLU A 44 -7.10 31.09 3.26
N VAL A 45 -6.75 30.05 2.49
CA VAL A 45 -6.59 30.11 1.02
C VAL A 45 -7.04 28.85 0.27
N LEU A 46 -7.04 27.68 0.90
CA LEU A 46 -7.31 26.36 0.31
C LEU A 46 -8.42 25.64 1.08
N GLY A 47 -9.45 25.23 0.35
CA GLY A 47 -10.58 24.45 0.86
C GLY A 47 -10.59 23.03 0.32
N VAL A 48 -11.74 22.64 -0.23
CA VAL A 48 -11.92 21.37 -0.96
C VAL A 48 -11.74 21.63 -2.44
N GLU A 49 -10.58 21.28 -2.96
CA GLU A 49 -10.14 21.65 -4.30
C GLU A 49 -10.22 20.48 -5.29
N LYS A 50 -10.41 20.81 -6.56
CA LYS A 50 -10.30 19.87 -7.69
C LYS A 50 -8.95 20.05 -8.37
N ASP A 51 -8.10 19.04 -8.27
CA ASP A 51 -6.79 19.03 -8.89
C ASP A 51 -6.79 18.17 -10.15
N VAL A 52 -6.18 18.68 -11.23
CA VAL A 52 -6.05 17.95 -12.50
C VAL A 52 -4.68 17.30 -12.53
N VAL A 53 -4.66 15.97 -12.42
CA VAL A 53 -3.43 15.18 -12.33
C VAL A 53 -3.20 14.44 -13.64
N LEU A 54 -1.98 14.59 -14.17
CA LEU A 54 -1.51 13.86 -15.33
C LEU A 54 -0.70 12.64 -14.88
N THR A 55 -1.20 11.45 -15.18
CA THR A 55 -0.53 10.18 -14.81
C THR A 55 0.05 9.52 -16.05
N PRO A 56 1.36 9.21 -16.10
CA PRO A 56 1.93 8.51 -17.23
C PRO A 56 1.32 7.11 -17.36
N ILE A 57 1.37 6.55 -18.56
CA ILE A 57 0.93 5.17 -18.82
C ILE A 57 1.73 4.22 -17.91
N GLN A 58 1.03 3.38 -17.17
CA GLN A 58 1.62 2.50 -16.16
C GLN A 58 1.81 1.09 -16.72
N HIS A 59 2.95 0.48 -16.44
CA HIS A 59 3.12 -0.97 -16.53
C HIS A 59 2.17 -1.67 -15.54
N ASP A 60 1.91 -2.96 -15.74
CA ASP A 60 1.04 -3.78 -14.90
C ASP A 60 -0.42 -3.24 -14.85
N THR A 61 -0.81 -2.54 -15.92
CA THR A 61 -2.18 -2.07 -16.13
C THR A 61 -2.58 -2.32 -17.58
N PRO A 62 -3.88 -2.41 -17.91
CA PRO A 62 -4.31 -2.56 -19.30
C PRO A 62 -3.80 -1.46 -20.24
N GLY A 63 -3.44 -0.28 -19.71
CA GLY A 63 -2.93 0.85 -20.48
C GLY A 63 -1.51 0.64 -21.04
N GLU A 64 -0.75 -0.33 -20.53
CA GLU A 64 0.63 -0.57 -20.97
C GLU A 64 0.75 -0.92 -22.46
N ILE A 65 -0.31 -1.48 -23.04
CA ILE A 65 -0.42 -1.77 -24.48
C ILE A 65 -0.89 -0.50 -25.22
N ALA A 66 0.00 0.49 -25.27
CA ALA A 66 -0.29 1.84 -25.75
C ALA A 66 -0.08 2.02 -27.26
N GLN A 67 1.19 2.09 -27.68
CA GLN A 67 1.63 2.27 -29.07
C GLN A 67 2.47 1.04 -29.48
N PRO A 68 1.86 0.01 -30.09
CA PRO A 68 2.48 -1.31 -30.23
C PRO A 68 3.50 -1.44 -31.37
N PHE A 69 3.49 -0.55 -32.36
CA PHE A 69 4.28 -0.71 -33.58
C PHE A 69 5.35 0.37 -33.77
N ASP A 70 4.98 1.63 -33.56
CA ASP A 70 5.84 2.79 -33.78
C ASP A 70 5.55 3.87 -32.73
N VAL A 71 6.38 4.90 -32.72
CA VAL A 71 6.21 6.08 -31.86
C VAL A 71 5.59 7.22 -32.67
N ALA A 72 4.49 7.79 -32.18
CA ALA A 72 3.86 8.98 -32.75
C ALA A 72 3.62 10.06 -31.68
N ASP A 73 3.85 11.32 -32.05
CA ASP A 73 3.69 12.49 -31.18
C ASP A 73 2.42 13.28 -31.51
N TRP A 74 1.48 13.29 -30.57
CA TRP A 74 0.22 14.03 -30.69
C TRP A 74 0.41 15.54 -30.80
N LYS A 75 1.49 16.11 -30.23
CA LYS A 75 1.78 17.55 -30.35
C LYS A 75 2.17 17.95 -31.76
N ARG A 76 2.66 17.00 -32.56
CA ARG A 76 3.06 17.20 -33.96
C ARG A 76 1.94 16.86 -34.94
N GLY A 77 0.77 16.44 -34.44
CA GLY A 77 -0.35 16.01 -35.28
C GLY A 77 -0.16 14.63 -35.91
N GLU A 78 0.79 13.83 -35.41
CA GLU A 78 1.07 12.48 -35.94
C GLU A 78 0.04 11.44 -35.45
N ILE A 79 -0.63 11.73 -34.33
CA ILE A 79 -1.66 10.88 -33.72
C ILE A 79 -2.64 11.72 -32.87
N GLU A 80 -3.86 11.22 -32.66
CA GLU A 80 -4.86 11.83 -31.77
C GLU A 80 -4.39 11.78 -30.30
N PRO A 81 -4.61 12.84 -29.50
CA PRO A 81 -4.31 12.86 -28.05
C PRO A 81 -5.39 12.13 -27.25
N ILE A 82 -5.16 10.84 -26.97
CA ILE A 82 -6.05 9.94 -26.23
C ILE A 82 -5.45 9.71 -24.83
N PRO A 83 -6.06 10.25 -23.77
CA PRO A 83 -5.58 10.06 -22.38
C PRO A 83 -5.43 8.60 -22.00
N GLY A 84 -4.27 8.24 -21.47
CA GLY A 84 -3.94 6.88 -21.05
C GLY A 84 -3.54 5.95 -22.20
N ARG A 85 -3.39 6.45 -23.44
CA ARG A 85 -2.95 5.66 -24.59
C ARG A 85 -1.89 6.34 -25.44
N THR A 86 -2.13 7.58 -25.87
CA THR A 86 -1.17 8.34 -26.69
C THR A 86 -0.69 9.61 -25.98
N MET A 87 -1.28 9.92 -24.83
CA MET A 87 -0.83 10.93 -23.88
C MET A 87 -1.07 10.45 -22.44
N PRO A 88 -0.54 11.12 -21.39
CA PRO A 88 -0.85 10.78 -20.00
C PRO A 88 -2.36 10.74 -19.73
N ALA A 89 -2.79 9.85 -18.82
CA ALA A 89 -4.15 9.88 -18.32
C ALA A 89 -4.41 11.20 -17.59
N VAL A 90 -5.59 11.78 -17.80
CA VAL A 90 -6.00 13.04 -17.15
C VAL A 90 -7.09 12.69 -16.14
N THR A 91 -6.80 12.87 -14.86
CA THR A 91 -7.76 12.56 -13.79
C THR A 91 -8.00 13.78 -12.90
N VAL A 92 -9.22 13.90 -12.37
CA VAL A 92 -9.56 14.92 -11.39
C VAL A 92 -9.53 14.31 -9.99
N VAL A 93 -8.65 14.80 -9.13
CA VAL A 93 -8.51 14.37 -7.74
C VAL A 93 -9.09 15.44 -6.83
N THR A 94 -9.97 15.04 -5.90
CA THR A 94 -10.50 15.97 -4.89
C THR A 94 -9.59 16.00 -3.67
N ARG A 95 -9.05 17.17 -3.32
CA ARG A 95 -8.15 17.38 -2.18
C ARG A 95 -8.84 18.24 -1.13
N ASP A 96 -8.97 17.71 0.07
CA ASP A 96 -9.58 18.41 1.21
C ASP A 96 -8.46 18.87 2.15
N TYR A 97 -7.91 20.04 1.85
CA TYR A 97 -6.74 20.57 2.53
C TYR A 97 -6.98 20.89 4.02
N PRO A 98 -8.13 21.47 4.42
CA PRO A 98 -8.45 21.68 5.84
C PRO A 98 -8.41 20.40 6.67
N ASN A 99 -8.70 19.25 6.07
CA ASN A 99 -8.76 17.96 6.77
C ASN A 99 -7.56 17.05 6.47
N LEU A 100 -6.45 17.60 5.95
CA LEU A 100 -5.23 16.83 5.65
C LEU A 100 -4.74 16.03 6.87
N TYR A 101 -4.63 16.65 8.04
CA TYR A 101 -4.21 15.96 9.27
C TYR A 101 -5.11 14.77 9.62
N ALA A 102 -6.44 14.97 9.59
CA ALA A 102 -7.39 13.91 9.89
C ALA A 102 -7.31 12.74 8.89
N ARG A 103 -6.93 13.01 7.63
CA ARG A 103 -6.66 11.99 6.62
C ARG A 103 -5.30 11.33 6.79
N PHE A 104 -4.29 12.06 7.23
CA PHE A 104 -2.94 11.53 7.49
C PHE A 104 -2.97 10.51 8.64
N THR A 105 -3.77 10.76 9.68
CA THR A 105 -3.84 9.89 10.86
C THR A 105 -4.95 8.83 10.81
N ALA A 106 -5.41 8.47 9.62
CA ALA A 106 -6.44 7.44 9.45
C ALA A 106 -6.27 6.65 8.14
N LEU A 107 -6.64 5.37 8.14
CA LEU A 107 -6.70 4.59 6.91
C LEU A 107 -7.92 5.01 6.09
N GLY A 108 -7.69 5.54 4.89
CA GLY A 108 -8.74 6.07 4.02
C GLY A 108 -9.76 5.02 3.56
N PRO A 109 -10.98 5.44 3.18
CA PRO A 109 -12.10 4.53 2.88
C PRO A 109 -11.93 3.74 1.58
N LEU A 110 -11.03 4.15 0.68
CA LEU A 110 -10.81 3.49 -0.60
C LEU A 110 -10.34 2.04 -0.47
N MET A 111 -9.68 1.69 0.63
CA MET A 111 -9.30 0.29 0.91
C MET A 111 -10.51 -0.62 1.07
N THR A 112 -11.63 -0.09 1.56
CA THR A 112 -12.90 -0.81 1.69
C THR A 112 -13.72 -0.72 0.40
N GLU A 113 -13.83 0.47 -0.19
CA GLU A 113 -14.67 0.72 -1.37
C GLU A 113 -14.10 0.08 -2.64
N VAL A 114 -12.84 0.37 -2.94
CA VAL A 114 -12.13 -0.09 -4.14
C VAL A 114 -11.50 -1.45 -3.87
N GLY A 115 -10.63 -1.52 -2.85
CA GLY A 115 -9.84 -2.70 -2.50
C GLY A 115 -8.35 -2.37 -2.42
N ASN A 116 -7.52 -3.41 -2.50
CA ASN A 116 -6.06 -3.31 -2.57
C ASN A 116 -5.54 -4.06 -3.80
N GLY A 117 -4.31 -3.78 -4.22
CA GLY A 117 -3.71 -4.46 -5.37
C GLY A 117 -2.34 -3.93 -5.75
N GLY A 118 -1.78 -4.56 -6.77
CA GLY A 118 -0.46 -4.27 -7.33
C GLY A 118 -0.09 -5.31 -8.38
N LYS A 119 0.89 -5.03 -9.23
CA LYS A 119 1.42 -5.98 -10.23
C LYS A 119 0.31 -6.67 -11.06
N GLY A 120 -0.64 -5.87 -11.55
CA GLY A 120 -1.71 -6.33 -12.45
C GLY A 120 -2.87 -7.07 -11.78
N ILE A 121 -2.85 -7.27 -10.46
CA ILE A 121 -3.89 -7.98 -9.71
C ILE A 121 -4.50 -7.12 -8.60
N ASN A 122 -5.76 -7.40 -8.27
CA ASN A 122 -6.51 -6.69 -7.23
C ASN A 122 -7.34 -7.66 -6.40
N TRP A 123 -7.56 -7.33 -5.13
CA TRP A 123 -8.35 -8.11 -4.19
C TRP A 123 -9.13 -7.22 -3.22
N LYS A 124 -10.12 -7.80 -2.54
CA LYS A 124 -10.88 -7.14 -1.49
C LYS A 124 -10.14 -7.26 -0.15
N THR A 125 -10.09 -6.16 0.59
CA THR A 125 -9.36 -6.09 1.87
C THR A 125 -10.20 -5.54 3.03
N ALA A 126 -11.53 -5.51 2.87
CA ALA A 126 -12.45 -4.99 3.89
C ALA A 126 -12.29 -5.71 5.25
N HIS A 127 -12.06 -7.03 5.24
CA HIS A 127 -11.79 -7.81 6.44
C HIS A 127 -10.54 -7.31 7.20
N GLU A 128 -9.46 -7.03 6.48
CA GLU A 128 -8.23 -6.51 7.08
C GLU A 128 -8.37 -5.08 7.57
N VAL A 129 -9.17 -4.24 6.88
CA VAL A 129 -9.50 -2.89 7.36
C VAL A 129 -10.26 -2.96 8.70
N GLU A 130 -11.21 -3.87 8.82
CA GLU A 130 -11.93 -4.11 10.09
C GLU A 130 -10.99 -4.61 11.19
N ALA A 131 -10.15 -5.60 10.88
CA ALA A 131 -9.16 -6.13 11.82
C ALA A 131 -8.16 -5.05 12.27
N LEU A 132 -7.73 -4.16 11.36
CA LEU A 132 -6.89 -3.02 11.69
C LEU A 132 -7.63 -2.02 12.59
N GLY A 133 -8.91 -1.75 12.33
CA GLY A 133 -9.74 -0.91 13.19
C GLY A 133 -9.90 -1.49 14.61
N ALA A 134 -9.95 -2.81 14.75
CA ALA A 134 -9.94 -3.48 16.05
C ALA A 134 -8.56 -3.39 16.75
N LEU A 135 -7.46 -3.42 15.98
CA LEU A 135 -6.09 -3.38 16.50
C LEU A 135 -5.65 -1.96 16.91
N ASN A 136 -5.78 -0.99 16.00
CA ASN A 136 -5.33 0.40 16.19
C ASN A 136 -6.42 1.26 16.86
N GLY A 137 -7.66 0.76 16.93
CA GLY A 137 -8.84 1.55 17.23
C GLY A 137 -9.29 2.39 16.03
N VAL A 138 -10.41 3.10 16.20
CA VAL A 138 -11.01 3.94 15.17
C VAL A 138 -11.12 5.40 15.60
N GLN A 139 -11.08 6.32 14.65
CA GLN A 139 -11.32 7.74 14.92
C GLN A 139 -12.74 7.94 15.46
N LEU A 140 -12.87 8.59 16.62
CA LEU A 140 -14.16 8.71 17.32
C LEU A 140 -15.03 9.87 16.79
N ALA A 141 -14.40 10.86 16.17
CA ALA A 141 -15.03 12.09 15.70
C ALA A 141 -14.27 12.68 14.52
N GLY A 142 -14.82 13.77 13.96
CA GLY A 142 -14.21 14.51 12.85
C GLY A 142 -14.41 13.86 11.48
N PRO A 143 -13.74 14.38 10.45
CA PRO A 143 -13.91 13.96 9.05
C PRO A 143 -13.58 12.49 8.79
N ALA A 144 -12.68 11.92 9.59
CA ALA A 144 -12.25 10.52 9.48
C ALA A 144 -13.00 9.57 10.45
N LYS A 145 -14.11 10.01 11.05
CA LYS A 145 -14.86 9.23 12.05
C LYS A 145 -15.17 7.81 11.55
N GLY A 146 -14.85 6.81 12.37
CA GLY A 146 -15.07 5.40 12.09
C GLY A 146 -13.94 4.73 11.30
N LEU A 147 -12.98 5.48 10.77
CA LEU A 147 -11.82 4.91 10.06
C LEU A 147 -10.75 4.43 11.04
N PRO A 148 -10.00 3.35 10.71
CA PRO A 148 -8.88 2.89 11.53
C PRO A 148 -7.84 3.98 11.76
N LYS A 149 -7.32 4.07 12.98
CA LYS A 149 -6.30 5.07 13.35
C LYS A 149 -4.93 4.73 12.78
N ILE A 150 -4.18 5.80 12.48
CA ILE A 150 -2.75 5.77 12.19
C ILE A 150 -2.12 6.92 12.97
N GLU A 151 -2.06 6.83 14.30
CA GLU A 151 -1.56 7.95 15.13
C GLU A 151 -0.05 7.84 15.37
N THR A 152 0.43 6.62 15.59
CA THR A 152 1.83 6.31 15.87
C THR A 152 2.51 5.66 14.66
N ASP A 153 3.84 5.66 14.67
CA ASP A 153 4.63 4.89 13.70
C ASP A 153 4.32 3.39 13.83
N ILE A 154 4.04 2.89 15.03
CA ILE A 154 3.57 1.50 15.25
C ILE A 154 2.23 1.27 14.53
N ASP A 155 1.25 2.16 14.66
CA ASP A 155 -0.03 2.03 13.95
C ASP A 155 0.18 1.96 12.43
N ALA A 156 1.10 2.78 11.90
CA ALA A 156 1.48 2.76 10.48
C ALA A 156 2.16 1.45 10.08
N THR A 157 3.03 0.89 10.93
CA THR A 157 3.62 -0.43 10.68
C THR A 157 2.56 -1.54 10.68
N GLU A 158 1.57 -1.47 11.57
CA GLU A 158 0.48 -2.46 11.60
C GLU A 158 -0.43 -2.35 10.37
N VAL A 159 -0.61 -1.15 9.78
CA VAL A 159 -1.27 -0.99 8.46
C VAL A 159 -0.53 -1.81 7.40
N ILE A 160 0.80 -1.68 7.33
CA ILE A 160 1.63 -2.41 6.37
C ILE A 160 1.50 -3.92 6.60
N LEU A 161 1.70 -4.37 7.84
CA LEU A 161 1.68 -5.79 8.19
C LEU A 161 0.31 -6.43 8.00
N MET A 162 -0.78 -5.69 8.21
CA MET A 162 -2.14 -6.19 8.07
C MET A 162 -2.55 -6.33 6.60
N LEU A 163 -2.16 -5.38 5.75
CA LEU A 163 -2.67 -5.28 4.37
C LEU A 163 -1.79 -5.98 3.32
N ALA A 164 -0.55 -6.32 3.65
CA ALA A 164 0.39 -6.93 2.71
C ALA A 164 0.26 -8.48 2.67
N PRO A 165 0.27 -9.10 1.47
CA PRO A 165 0.26 -10.56 1.34
C PRO A 165 1.52 -11.23 1.91
N GLU A 166 2.65 -10.54 1.98
CA GLU A 166 3.90 -11.09 2.54
C GLU A 166 3.84 -11.30 4.06
N THR A 167 2.87 -10.67 4.75
CA THR A 167 2.80 -10.63 6.22
C THR A 167 1.44 -11.06 6.78
N ASN A 168 0.45 -11.25 5.93
CA ASN A 168 -0.88 -11.74 6.28
C ASN A 168 -1.33 -12.84 5.31
N GLY A 169 -1.44 -14.07 5.81
CA GLY A 169 -1.74 -15.26 5.01
C GLY A 169 -3.08 -15.22 4.29
N GLU A 170 -4.11 -14.62 4.90
CA GLU A 170 -5.42 -14.44 4.25
C GLU A 170 -5.29 -13.52 3.03
N VAL A 171 -4.45 -12.48 3.13
CA VAL A 171 -4.16 -11.59 1.99
C VAL A 171 -3.34 -12.33 0.95
N ALA A 172 -2.36 -13.13 1.36
CA ALA A 172 -1.55 -13.95 0.46
C ALA A 172 -2.42 -14.88 -0.40
N VAL A 173 -3.34 -15.61 0.23
CA VAL A 173 -4.28 -16.51 -0.46
C VAL A 173 -5.12 -15.72 -1.46
N LYS A 174 -5.77 -14.62 -1.05
CA LYS A 174 -6.57 -13.77 -1.93
C LYS A 174 -5.77 -13.21 -3.12
N ALA A 175 -4.51 -12.84 -2.90
CA ALA A 175 -3.63 -12.32 -3.94
C ALA A 175 -3.27 -13.42 -4.96
N TRP A 176 -2.92 -14.63 -4.50
CA TRP A 176 -2.66 -15.76 -5.40
C TRP A 176 -3.90 -16.19 -6.18
N GLU A 177 -5.08 -16.21 -5.55
CA GLU A 177 -6.36 -16.46 -6.22
C GLU A 177 -6.66 -15.40 -7.31
N ALA A 178 -6.30 -14.13 -7.06
CA ALA A 178 -6.43 -13.09 -8.05
C ALA A 178 -5.52 -13.35 -9.27
N LEU A 179 -4.26 -13.75 -9.05
CA LEU A 179 -3.35 -14.12 -10.13
C LEU A 179 -3.83 -15.37 -10.89
N SER A 180 -4.38 -16.36 -10.20
CA SER A 180 -4.92 -17.58 -10.81
C SER A 180 -5.97 -17.31 -11.89
N LYS A 181 -6.73 -16.21 -11.76
CA LYS A 181 -7.71 -15.80 -12.78
C LYS A 181 -7.05 -15.40 -14.10
N ALA A 182 -5.90 -14.73 -14.03
CA ALA A 182 -5.17 -14.29 -15.22
C ALA A 182 -4.42 -15.45 -15.88
N THR A 183 -3.83 -16.36 -15.09
CA THR A 183 -3.02 -17.47 -15.59
C THR A 183 -3.82 -18.70 -15.99
N GLY A 184 -5.05 -18.84 -15.46
CA GLY A 184 -5.85 -20.06 -15.59
C GLY A 184 -5.31 -21.25 -14.77
N ARG A 185 -4.37 -21.02 -13.85
CA ARG A 185 -3.74 -22.04 -13.01
C ARG A 185 -3.93 -21.71 -11.53
N GLU A 186 -4.26 -22.73 -10.74
CA GLU A 186 -4.37 -22.59 -9.28
C GLU A 186 -3.00 -22.31 -8.67
N HIS A 187 -2.90 -21.26 -7.85
CA HIS A 187 -1.65 -20.79 -7.23
C HIS A 187 -1.74 -20.59 -5.71
N ALA A 188 -2.94 -20.62 -5.13
CA ALA A 188 -3.14 -20.41 -3.69
C ALA A 188 -2.50 -21.51 -2.83
N HIS A 189 -2.23 -22.70 -3.39
CA HIS A 189 -1.41 -23.73 -2.73
C HIS A 189 -0.04 -23.22 -2.24
N LEU A 190 0.48 -22.11 -2.79
CA LEU A 190 1.72 -21.46 -2.36
C LEU A 190 1.59 -20.72 -1.01
N ALA A 191 0.38 -20.41 -0.55
CA ALA A 191 0.11 -19.65 0.66
C ALA A 191 -0.87 -20.34 1.64
N ILE A 192 -1.74 -21.26 1.18
CA ILE A 192 -2.72 -21.97 2.03
C ILE A 192 -2.11 -22.55 3.32
N PRO A 193 -0.93 -23.20 3.31
CA PRO A 193 -0.34 -23.72 4.55
C PRO A 193 0.00 -22.66 5.62
N LYS A 194 0.06 -21.39 5.21
CA LYS A 194 0.35 -20.22 6.05
C LYS A 194 -0.82 -19.23 6.09
N GLU A 195 -2.04 -19.64 5.71
CA GLU A 195 -3.20 -18.73 5.64
C GLU A 195 -3.51 -18.05 6.99
N ASP A 196 -3.34 -18.76 8.10
CA ASP A 196 -3.55 -18.23 9.45
C ASP A 196 -2.40 -17.31 9.94
N GLU A 197 -1.27 -17.28 9.23
CA GLU A 197 -0.10 -16.50 9.66
C GLU A 197 -0.36 -15.00 9.55
N LYS A 198 -0.21 -14.29 10.69
CA LYS A 198 -0.29 -12.83 10.77
C LYS A 198 0.91 -12.29 11.53
N ILE A 199 1.85 -11.68 10.82
CA ILE A 199 3.02 -11.05 11.43
C ILE A 199 2.60 -9.73 12.11
N ARG A 200 3.06 -9.50 13.34
CA ARG A 200 2.78 -8.27 14.12
C ARG A 200 4.05 -7.55 14.53
N PHE A 201 3.95 -6.24 14.73
CA PHE A 201 5.10 -5.42 15.08
C PHE A 201 5.78 -5.91 16.35
N ARG A 202 4.99 -6.24 17.38
CA ARG A 202 5.52 -6.74 18.66
C ARG A 202 6.14 -8.14 18.55
N ASP A 203 5.68 -8.96 17.62
CA ASP A 203 6.26 -10.29 17.40
C ASP A 203 7.63 -10.19 16.72
N VAL A 204 7.79 -9.27 15.76
CA VAL A 204 9.08 -9.07 15.09
C VAL A 204 10.09 -8.37 16.00
N GLN A 205 9.65 -7.61 17.01
CA GLN A 205 10.51 -7.12 18.08
C GLN A 205 11.06 -8.26 18.95
N ALA A 206 10.24 -9.29 19.20
CA ALA A 206 10.69 -10.45 19.96
C ALA A 206 11.68 -11.30 19.16
N GLN A 207 11.41 -11.51 17.87
CA GLN A 207 12.32 -12.20 16.95
C GLN A 207 11.89 -11.92 15.49
N PRO A 208 12.84 -11.65 14.57
CA PRO A 208 12.53 -11.50 13.15
C PRO A 208 11.67 -12.64 12.60
N ARG A 209 10.74 -12.31 11.70
CA ARG A 209 9.82 -13.28 11.09
C ARG A 209 10.11 -13.44 9.62
N LYS A 210 10.11 -14.68 9.14
CA LYS A 210 10.21 -14.99 7.71
C LYS A 210 8.86 -14.66 7.05
N ILE A 211 8.88 -13.96 5.93
CA ILE A 211 7.66 -13.58 5.21
C ILE A 211 7.00 -14.76 4.48
N ILE A 212 5.82 -14.51 3.91
CA ILE A 212 4.99 -15.46 3.18
C ILE A 212 5.24 -15.31 1.66
N SER A 213 5.16 -16.42 0.93
CA SER A 213 5.19 -16.41 -0.54
C SER A 213 4.04 -15.56 -1.10
N SER A 214 4.36 -14.61 -1.98
CA SER A 214 3.40 -13.63 -2.51
C SER A 214 3.54 -13.46 -4.03
N PRO A 215 2.43 -13.25 -4.77
CA PRO A 215 2.46 -13.01 -6.21
C PRO A 215 3.16 -11.69 -6.60
N THR A 216 3.41 -10.79 -5.64
CA THR A 216 4.25 -9.60 -5.85
C THR A 216 5.65 -10.00 -6.32
N TRP A 217 6.14 -11.15 -5.87
CA TRP A 217 7.47 -11.67 -6.14
C TRP A 217 7.43 -12.84 -7.13
N SER A 218 8.60 -13.40 -7.44
CA SER A 218 8.72 -14.52 -8.39
C SER A 218 9.50 -15.71 -7.85
N GLY A 219 9.92 -15.65 -6.59
CA GLY A 219 10.42 -16.79 -5.82
C GLY A 219 9.40 -17.24 -4.77
N ILE A 220 9.74 -18.31 -4.05
CA ILE A 220 8.90 -18.83 -2.96
C ILE A 220 9.65 -18.84 -1.63
N GLU A 221 8.91 -18.57 -0.57
CA GLU A 221 9.37 -18.67 0.80
C GLU A 221 9.08 -20.06 1.34
N SER A 222 10.08 -20.93 1.24
CA SER A 222 9.94 -22.36 1.57
C SER A 222 11.01 -22.81 2.56
N GLU A 223 10.68 -23.84 3.33
CA GLU A 223 11.63 -24.54 4.21
C GLU A 223 12.44 -25.61 3.47
N LYS A 224 12.11 -25.87 2.19
CA LYS A 224 12.75 -26.91 1.37
C LYS A 224 13.58 -26.35 0.22
N VAL A 225 13.26 -25.16 -0.25
CA VAL A 225 13.97 -24.49 -1.35
C VAL A 225 14.17 -23.02 -1.00
N CYS A 226 15.36 -22.51 -1.25
CA CYS A 226 15.65 -21.09 -1.05
C CYS A 226 14.92 -20.23 -2.09
N TYR A 227 14.63 -18.99 -1.74
CA TYR A 227 14.09 -18.02 -2.68
C TYR A 227 15.00 -17.91 -3.92
N ASN A 228 14.40 -18.01 -5.10
CA ASN A 228 15.07 -17.84 -6.38
C ASN A 228 14.13 -17.08 -7.32
N ALA A 229 14.57 -15.93 -7.84
CA ALA A 229 13.73 -15.12 -8.71
C ALA A 229 13.42 -15.88 -10.02
N GLY A 230 12.16 -15.84 -10.44
CA GLY A 230 11.65 -16.56 -11.62
C GLY A 230 11.22 -18.00 -11.36
N TYR A 231 11.27 -18.49 -10.11
CA TYR A 231 10.84 -19.84 -9.74
C TYR A 231 9.35 -20.11 -10.00
N THR A 232 8.48 -19.12 -9.83
CA THR A 232 7.03 -19.26 -10.03
C THR A 232 6.57 -19.02 -11.48
N ASN A 233 7.50 -18.67 -12.37
CA ASN A 233 7.21 -18.34 -13.78
C ASN A 233 7.23 -19.57 -14.68
#